data_AF-A0A9D5EXD5-F1
#
_entry.id   AF-A0A9D5EXD5-F1
#
_cell.length_a   1.000
_cell.length_b   1.000
_cell.length_c   1.000
_cell.angle_alpha   90.00
_cell.angle_beta   90.00
_cell.angle_gamma   90.00
#
_symmetry.space_group_name_H-M   'P 1'
#
loop_
_entity.id
_entity.type
_entity.pdbx_description
1 polymer ?
#
loop_
_entity_poly.entity_id
_entity_poly.type
_entity_poly.pdbx_seq_one_letter_code
_entity_poly.pdbx_strand_id
1 'polypeptide(L)' 'MLDVLGEDGAQINPQLVRRLKYLHDPHALWFARAEMVAVLSQLHGEALAVHRVQSLSPVFAGLVPKSLIDSSRLRTR' A
#
# COMPACT_ATOMS: atom_id res chain seq x y z
N MET A 1 6.87 -2.20 -0.19
CA MET A 1 5.60 -2.50 0.52
C MET A 1 5.87 -3.13 1.88
N LEU A 2 6.57 -4.28 1.95
CA LEU A 2 6.95 -4.90 3.22
C LEU A 2 7.72 -3.95 4.15
N ASP A 3 8.67 -3.20 3.59
CA ASP A 3 9.44 -2.18 4.31
C ASP A 3 8.55 -1.08 4.92
N VAL A 4 7.60 -0.54 4.12
CA VAL A 4 6.63 0.47 4.58
C VAL A 4 5.68 -0.07 5.66
N LEU A 5 5.36 -1.36 5.63
CA LEU A 5 4.52 -2.01 6.65
C LEU A 5 5.26 -2.13 8.00
N GLY A 6 6.58 -2.34 7.94
CA GLY A 6 7.43 -2.53 9.11
C GLY A 6 7.10 -3.77 9.93
N GLU A 7 7.83 -3.96 11.03
CA GLU A 7 7.63 -5.10 11.94
C GLU A 7 6.31 -4.98 12.70
N ASP A 8 5.95 -3.79 13.18
CA ASP A 8 4.69 -3.55 13.90
C ASP A 8 3.46 -3.87 13.03
N GLY A 9 3.47 -3.42 11.77
CA GLY A 9 2.40 -3.73 10.83
C GLY A 9 2.37 -5.21 10.44
N ALA A 10 3.54 -5.87 10.46
CA ALA A 10 3.64 -7.30 10.26
C ALA A 10 3.03 -8.11 11.42
N GLN A 11 3.13 -7.62 12.66
CA GLN A 11 2.46 -8.23 13.82
C GLN A 11 0.94 -8.03 13.78
N ILE A 12 0.46 -6.86 13.36
CA ILE A 12 -0.98 -6.60 13.23
C ILE A 12 -1.62 -7.48 12.16
N ASN A 13 -0.97 -7.65 11.01
CA ASN A 13 -1.53 -8.46 9.92
C ASN A 13 -0.47 -9.39 9.28
N PRO A 14 -0.20 -10.56 9.91
CA PRO A 14 0.72 -11.55 9.37
C PRO A 14 0.24 -12.20 8.07
N GLN A 15 -1.06 -12.13 7.77
CA GLN A 15 -1.63 -12.65 6.52
C GLN A 15 -1.28 -11.73 5.34
N LEU A 16 -1.42 -10.41 5.53
CA LEU A 16 -1.00 -9.42 4.55
C LEU A 16 0.49 -9.54 4.23
N VAL A 17 1.35 -9.71 5.24
CA VAL A 17 2.79 -9.94 5.03
C VAL A 17 3.06 -11.16 4.17
N ARG A 18 2.41 -12.29 4.49
CA ARG A 18 2.55 -13.52 3.70
C ARG A 18 2.11 -13.29 2.27
N ARG A 19 0.97 -12.63 2.06
CA ARG A 19 0.49 -12.30 0.71
C ARG A 19 1.48 -11.42 -0.04
N LEU A 20 1.97 -10.34 0.57
CA LEU A 20 2.93 -9.43 -0.06
C LEU A 20 4.29 -10.07 -0.38
N LYS A 21 4.68 -11.13 0.34
CA LYS A 21 5.92 -11.88 0.04
C LYS A 21 5.82 -12.74 -1.22
N TYR A 22 4.63 -13.24 -1.54
CA TYR A 22 4.43 -14.18 -2.67
C TYR A 22 3.67 -13.57 -3.84
N LEU A 23 3.04 -12.41 -3.64
CA LEU A 23 2.32 -11.71 -4.69
C LEU A 23 3.31 -10.93 -5.57
N HIS A 24 3.49 -11.37 -6.80
CA HIS A 24 4.39 -10.73 -7.76
C HIS A 24 3.65 -9.94 -8.86
N ASP A 25 2.32 -10.04 -8.91
CA ASP A 25 1.51 -9.31 -9.88
C ASP A 25 1.38 -7.82 -9.48
N PRO A 26 1.82 -6.87 -10.32
CA PRO A 26 1.76 -5.46 -9.99
C PRO A 26 0.35 -4.93 -9.76
N HIS A 27 -0.66 -5.47 -10.45
CA HIS A 27 -2.05 -5.07 -10.26
C HIS A 27 -2.57 -5.50 -8.89
N ALA A 28 -2.33 -6.75 -8.49
CA ALA A 28 -2.74 -7.25 -7.20
C ALA A 28 -1.99 -6.54 -6.06
N LEU A 29 -0.69 -6.25 -6.23
CA LEU A 29 0.08 -5.42 -5.30
C LEU A 29 -0.50 -4.00 -5.19
N TRP A 30 -0.95 -3.41 -6.29
CA TRP A 30 -1.62 -2.12 -6.27
C TRP A 30 -2.89 -2.13 -5.42
N PHE A 31 -3.72 -3.17 -5.54
CA PHE A 31 -4.94 -3.29 -4.73
C PHE A 31 -4.67 -3.62 -3.26
N ALA A 32 -3.58 -4.33 -2.94
CA ALA A 32 -3.18 -4.60 -1.57
C ALA A 32 -2.83 -3.32 -0.77
N ARG A 33 -2.60 -2.18 -1.45
CA ARG A 33 -2.37 -0.87 -0.82
C ARG A 33 -3.53 -0.41 0.08
N ALA A 34 -4.79 -0.73 -0.26
CA ALA A 34 -5.93 -0.37 0.58
C ALA A 34 -5.88 -1.07 1.94
N GLU A 35 -5.50 -2.35 1.96
CA GLU A 35 -5.31 -3.10 3.19
C GLU A 35 -4.10 -2.59 3.98
N MET A 36 -3.02 -2.18 3.31
CA MET A 36 -1.89 -1.53 3.98
C MET A 36 -2.30 -0.23 4.69
N VAL A 37 -3.16 0.59 4.08
CA VAL A 37 -3.69 1.79 4.74
C VAL A 37 -4.43 1.39 6.01
N ALA A 38 -5.32 0.40 5.96
CA ALA A 38 -6.07 -0.04 7.13
C ALA A 38 -5.16 -0.53 8.28
N VAL A 39 -4.08 -1.24 7.97
CA VAL A 39 -3.10 -1.69 8.98
C VAL A 39 -2.31 -0.51 9.54
N LEU A 40 -1.78 0.36 8.68
CA LEU A 40 -0.96 1.49 9.10
C LEU A 40 -1.78 2.56 9.85
N SER A 41 -3.07 2.70 9.53
CA SER A 41 -3.98 3.62 10.24
C SER A 41 -4.13 3.25 11.71
N GLN A 42 -4.10 1.96 12.04
CA GLN A 42 -4.16 1.50 13.44
C GLN A 42 -2.89 1.87 14.22
N LEU A 43 -1.74 1.96 13.55
CA LEU A 43 -0.46 2.28 14.18
C LEU A 43 -0.18 3.77 14.28
N HIS A 44 -0.58 4.52 13.26
CA HIS A 44 -0.05 5.87 13.02
C HIS A 44 -1.13 6.91 12.71
N GLY A 45 -2.39 6.50 12.67
CA GLY A 45 -3.50 7.33 12.19
C GLY A 45 -3.58 7.36 10.66
N GLU A 46 -4.78 7.68 10.17
CA GLU A 46 -5.12 7.56 8.75
C GLU A 46 -4.29 8.47 7.85
N ALA A 47 -4.10 9.74 8.24
CA ALA A 47 -3.38 10.71 7.42
C ALA A 47 -1.95 10.25 7.10
N LEU A 48 -1.22 9.76 8.12
CA LEU A 48 0.14 9.26 7.94
C LEU A 48 0.16 7.92 7.19
N ALA A 49 -0.81 7.05 7.42
CA ALA A 49 -0.96 5.79 6.69
C ALA A 49 -1.16 6.02 5.19
N VAL A 50 -2.08 6.90 4.82
CA VAL A 50 -2.33 7.29 3.42
C VAL A 50 -1.07 7.88 2.81
N HIS A 51 -0.40 8.82 3.49
CA HIS A 51 0.84 9.43 3.00
C HIS A 51 1.94 8.38 2.73
N ARG A 52 2.19 7.46 3.67
CA ARG A 52 3.18 6.39 3.53
C ARG A 52 2.85 5.43 2.39
N VAL A 53 1.58 5.10 2.19
CA VAL A 53 1.17 4.22 1.09
C VAL A 53 1.21 4.96 -0.24
N GLN A 54 0.98 6.27 -0.27
CA GLN A 54 1.09 7.09 -1.47
C GLN A 54 2.51 7.25 -1.99
N SER A 55 3.51 7.31 -1.11
CA SER A 55 4.93 7.38 -1.52
C SER A 55 5.37 6.15 -2.33
N LEU A 56 4.63 5.04 -2.28
CA LEU A 56 4.87 3.85 -3.10
C LEU A 56 4.40 3.99 -4.56
N SER A 57 3.55 4.97 -4.88
CA SER A 57 2.92 5.11 -6.20
C SER A 57 3.93 5.17 -7.37
N PRO A 58 5.10 5.82 -7.26
CA PRO A 58 6.09 5.83 -8.34
C PRO A 58 6.62 4.45 -8.72
N VAL A 59 6.67 3.49 -7.78
CA VAL A 59 7.14 2.11 -8.04
C VAL A 59 6.21 1.37 -9.01
N PHE A 60 4.93 1.77 -9.08
CA PHE A 60 3.94 1.17 -9.98
C PHE A 60 3.85 1.86 -11.35
N ALA A 61 4.61 2.93 -11.59
CA ALA A 61 4.59 3.64 -12.86
C ALA A 61 5.00 2.71 -14.01
N GLY A 62 4.13 2.58 -15.02
CA GLY A 62 4.35 1.67 -16.15
C GLY A 62 4.04 0.20 -15.87
N LEU A 63 3.76 -0.18 -14.62
CA LEU A 63 3.36 -1.54 -14.23
C LEU A 63 1.84 -1.71 -14.08
N VAL A 64 1.12 -0.61 -13.93
CA VAL A 64 -0.34 -0.57 -13.86
C VAL A 64 -0.90 0.52 -14.79
N PRO A 65 -2.17 0.42 -15.21
CA PRO A 65 -2.81 1.46 -16.00
C PRO A 65 -2.67 2.84 -15.38
N LYS A 66 -2.31 3.83 -16.21
CA LYS A 66 -2.11 5.22 -15.79
C LYS A 66 -3.35 5.80 -15.06
N SER A 67 -4.55 5.40 -15.48
CA SER A 67 -5.81 5.79 -14.85
C SER A 67 -5.88 5.42 -13.36
N LEU A 68 -5.32 4.28 -12.96
CA LEU A 68 -5.26 3.87 -11.56
C LEU A 68 -4.36 4.82 -10.76
N ILE A 69 -3.19 5.16 -11.28
CA ILE A 69 -2.26 6.10 -10.65
C ILE A 69 -2.91 7.47 -10.49
N ASP A 70 -3.52 7.99 -11.55
CA ASP A 70 -4.16 9.31 -11.54
C ASP A 70 -5.34 9.37 -10.55
N SER A 71 -6.17 8.33 -10.48
CA SER A 71 -7.28 8.25 -9.51
C SER A 71 -6.83 8.26 -8.05
N SER A 72 -5.66 7.69 -7.75
CA SER A 72 -5.12 7.67 -6.40
C SER A 72 -4.63 9.05 -5.93
N ARG A 73 -4.23 9.92 -6.87
CA ARG A 73 -3.79 11.30 -6.56
C ARG A 73 -4.97 12.21 -6.26
N LEU A 74 -6.08 12.03 -6.97
CA LEU A 74 -7.30 12.83 -6.80
C LEU A 74 -7.93 12.68 -5.41
N ARG A 75 -7.72 11.57 -4.72
CA ARG A 75 -8.28 11.31 -3.38
C ARG A 75 -7.61 12.12 -2.26
N THR A 76 -6.57 12.87 -2.58
CA THR A 76 -5.74 13.64 -1.61
C THR A 76 -5.75 15.14 -1.88
N ARG A 77 -6.42 15.58 -2.95
CA ARG A 77 -6.70 17.00 -3.23
C ARG A 77 -8.08 17.33 -2.71
#